data_AF-A0A3D1H4X2-F1
#
_entry.id   AF-A0A3D1H4X2-F1
#
_cell.length_a   1.000
_cell.length_b   1.000
_cell.length_c   1.000
_cell.angle_alpha   90.00
_cell.angle_beta   90.00
_cell.angle_gamma   90.00
#
_symmetry.space_group_name_H-M   'P 1'
#
loop_
_entity.id
_entity.type
_entity.pdbx_description
1 polymer ?
#
loop_
_entity_poly.entity_id
_entity_poly.type
_entity_poly.pdbx_seq_one_letter_code
_entity_poly.pdbx_strand_id
1 'polypeptide(L)'
;MLKQLLSILILFLSISAFSQEVEQCGQTAYMEYLESINPGLKQNMDATFIQALAQSKIKTKTSQDTIHTIQVVFHIVYNTAQHNLSDDLITSQMRVLNECYTRTNPDTINTRDIFKPVAGDAGIRFVLATQDPNGNPTSGIVRVQTALTAFG
;
A
#
# COMPACT_ATOMS: atom_id res chain seq x y z
N MET A 1 21.06 35.61 40.77
CA MET A 1 20.51 36.05 39.47
C MET A 1 21.12 35.28 38.29
N LEU A 2 22.45 35.19 38.14
CA LEU A 2 23.10 34.44 37.04
C LEU A 2 22.72 32.95 36.99
N LYS A 3 22.61 32.27 38.14
CA LYS A 3 22.15 30.87 38.22
C LYS A 3 20.69 30.69 37.76
N GLN A 4 19.82 31.66 38.06
CA GLN A 4 18.41 31.62 37.64
C GLN A 4 18.26 31.89 36.14
N LEU A 5 19.09 32.77 35.56
CA LEU A 5 19.16 32.96 34.10
C LEU A 5 19.65 31.70 33.37
N LEU A 6 20.65 31.00 33.91
CA LEU A 6 21.17 29.77 33.31
C LEU A 6 20.12 28.64 33.33
N SER A 7 19.33 28.54 34.40
CA SER A 7 18.24 27.56 34.50
C SER A 7 17.09 27.82 33.52
N ILE A 8 16.77 29.09 33.22
CA ILE A 8 15.74 29.44 32.23
C ILE A 8 16.20 29.15 30.80
N LEU A 9 17.50 29.36 30.50
CA LEU A 9 18.08 29.07 29.18
C LEU A 9 18.07 27.56 28.86
N ILE A 10 18.35 26.71 29.86
CA ILE A 10 18.29 25.24 29.71
C ILE A 10 16.84 24.75 29.53
N LEU A 11 15.86 25.41 30.16
CA LEU A 11 14.45 25.08 29.99
C LEU A 11 13.94 25.43 28.58
N PHE A 12 14.42 26.53 27.99
CA PHE A 12 14.08 26.93 26.61
C PHE A 12 14.74 26.06 25.53
N LEU A 13 15.92 25.48 25.79
CA LEU A 13 16.61 24.61 24.83
C LEU A 13 15.95 23.22 24.71
N SER A 14 15.11 22.83 25.67
CA SER A 14 14.43 21.52 25.72
C SER A 14 13.20 21.41 24.81
N ILE A 15 12.73 22.50 24.21
CA ILE A 15 11.46 22.54 23.45
C ILE A 15 11.64 22.21 21.96
N SER A 16 12.88 22.13 21.48
CA SER A 16 13.19 21.74 20.09
C SER A 16 13.31 20.22 19.94
N ALA A 17 12.34 19.47 20.46
CA ALA A 17 12.18 18.06 20.13
C ALA A 17 11.47 17.95 18.78
N PHE A 18 12.22 18.00 17.69
CA PHE A 18 11.70 17.66 16.37
C PHE A 18 11.30 16.18 16.37
N SER A 19 10.01 15.89 16.31
CA SER A 19 9.51 14.57 15.98
C SER A 19 9.96 14.26 14.55
N GLN A 20 10.83 13.27 14.38
CA GLN A 20 11.21 12.80 13.05
C GLN A 20 10.01 12.06 12.45
N GLU A 21 9.36 12.68 11.47
CA GLU A 21 8.35 12.02 10.65
C GLU A 21 9.06 10.99 9.76
N VAL A 22 8.94 9.70 10.11
CA VAL A 22 9.46 8.62 9.27
C VAL A 22 8.46 8.41 8.14
N GLU A 23 8.86 8.72 6.90
CA GLU A 23 8.06 8.43 5.72
C GLU A 23 7.98 6.91 5.51
N GLN A 24 6.86 6.32 5.92
CA GLN A 24 6.63 4.87 5.80
C GLN A 24 6.28 4.46 4.36
N CYS A 25 5.75 5.39 3.55
CA CYS A 25 5.29 5.14 2.20
C CYS A 25 5.62 6.35 1.32
N GLY A 26 6.41 6.13 0.26
CA GLY A 26 6.83 7.18 -0.69
C GLY A 26 5.73 7.72 -1.61
N GLN A 27 4.47 7.33 -1.40
CA GLN A 27 3.36 7.70 -2.27
C GLN A 27 3.15 9.22 -2.32
N THR A 28 3.22 9.91 -1.17
CA THR A 28 2.98 11.36 -1.12
C THR A 28 4.06 12.11 -1.91
N ALA A 29 5.33 11.85 -1.61
CA ALA A 29 6.46 12.46 -2.31
C ALA A 29 6.41 12.17 -3.83
N TYR A 30 6.09 10.93 -4.21
CA TYR A 30 5.97 10.56 -5.62
C TYR A 30 4.80 11.27 -6.32
N MET A 31 3.64 11.39 -5.66
CA MET A 31 2.49 12.11 -6.21
C MET A 31 2.75 13.61 -6.36
N GLU A 32 3.52 14.21 -5.45
CA GLU A 32 3.97 15.61 -5.58
C GLU A 32 4.95 15.78 -6.74
N TYR A 33 5.90 14.87 -6.89
CA TYR A 33 6.80 14.85 -8.04
C TYR A 33 6.02 14.73 -9.35
N LEU A 34 5.07 13.80 -9.45
CA LEU A 34 4.26 13.62 -10.66
C LEU A 34 3.44 14.86 -11.01
N GLU A 35 2.87 15.55 -10.02
CA GLU A 35 2.18 16.82 -10.22
C GLU A 35 3.13 17.92 -10.72
N SER A 36 4.39 17.94 -10.25
CA SER A 36 5.37 18.94 -10.67
C SER A 36 5.78 18.81 -12.15
N ILE A 37 5.80 17.58 -12.67
CA ILE A 37 6.13 17.31 -14.08
C ILE A 37 4.90 17.22 -14.98
N ASN A 38 3.70 17.08 -14.38
CA ASN A 38 2.42 17.05 -15.08
C ASN A 38 1.35 17.84 -14.29
N PRO A 39 1.38 19.18 -14.37
CA PRO A 39 0.43 20.03 -13.64
C PRO A 39 -1.03 19.70 -13.99
N GLY A 40 -1.86 19.51 -12.97
CA GLY A 40 -3.26 19.10 -13.09
C GLY A 40 -3.49 17.59 -12.99
N LEU A 41 -2.44 16.76 -12.84
CA LEU A 41 -2.58 15.31 -12.68
C LEU A 41 -3.48 14.94 -11.50
N LYS A 42 -3.24 15.52 -10.32
CA LYS A 42 -4.03 15.25 -9.10
C LYS A 42 -5.50 15.58 -9.32
N GLN A 43 -5.78 16.74 -9.92
CA GLN A 43 -7.15 17.16 -10.24
C GLN A 43 -7.81 16.20 -11.23
N ASN A 44 -7.09 15.73 -12.24
CA ASN A 44 -7.62 14.77 -13.21
C ASN A 44 -7.91 13.40 -12.58
N MET A 45 -7.06 12.95 -11.64
CA MET A 45 -7.28 11.73 -10.87
C MET A 45 -8.55 11.84 -10.01
N ASP A 46 -8.71 12.95 -9.30
CA ASP A 46 -9.88 13.21 -8.46
C ASP A 46 -11.16 13.29 -9.32
N ALA A 47 -11.12 13.99 -10.44
CA ALA A 47 -12.25 14.09 -11.37
C ALA A 47 -12.65 12.72 -11.91
N THR A 48 -11.67 11.88 -12.27
CA THR A 48 -11.91 10.51 -12.76
C THR A 48 -12.56 9.65 -11.67
N PHE A 49 -12.06 9.74 -10.43
CA PHE A 49 -12.62 8.99 -9.30
C PHE A 49 -14.06 9.43 -8.99
N ILE A 50 -14.32 10.74 -8.92
CA ILE A 50 -15.67 11.29 -8.69
C ILE A 50 -16.63 10.87 -9.80
N GLN A 51 -16.18 10.89 -11.06
CA GLN A 51 -16.99 10.44 -12.19
C GLN A 51 -17.34 8.95 -12.09
N ALA A 52 -16.37 8.10 -11.74
CA ALA A 52 -16.61 6.67 -11.51
C ALA A 52 -17.59 6.43 -10.37
N LEU A 53 -17.46 7.18 -9.26
CA LEU A 53 -18.39 7.12 -8.14
C LEU A 53 -19.82 7.53 -8.53
N ALA A 54 -19.97 8.60 -9.32
CA ALA A 54 -21.27 9.07 -9.79
C ALA A 54 -21.99 8.03 -10.67
N GLN A 55 -21.23 7.23 -11.42
CA GLN A 55 -21.74 6.14 -12.25
C GLN A 55 -21.91 4.82 -11.48
N SER A 56 -21.38 4.73 -10.26
CA SER A 56 -21.44 3.52 -9.44
C SER A 56 -22.85 3.31 -8.86
N LYS A 57 -23.21 2.04 -8.65
CA LYS A 57 -24.47 1.65 -7.98
C LYS A 57 -24.30 1.42 -6.47
N ILE A 58 -23.25 1.98 -5.86
CA ILE A 58 -22.87 1.69 -4.47
C ILE A 58 -24.03 1.97 -3.49
N LYS A 59 -24.82 3.03 -3.72
CA LYS A 59 -25.94 3.42 -2.84
C LYS A 59 -27.19 2.53 -2.96
N THR A 60 -27.37 1.83 -4.09
CA THR A 60 -28.60 1.08 -4.40
C THR A 60 -28.37 -0.43 -4.51
N LYS A 61 -27.14 -0.87 -4.23
CA LYS A 61 -26.76 -2.28 -4.29
C LYS A 61 -27.33 -3.05 -3.10
N THR A 62 -28.13 -4.08 -3.38
CA THR A 62 -28.82 -4.90 -2.36
C THR A 62 -28.39 -6.36 -2.37
N SER A 63 -27.58 -6.79 -3.35
CA SER A 63 -27.10 -8.17 -3.49
C SER A 63 -25.61 -8.29 -3.16
N GLN A 64 -25.20 -9.49 -2.74
CA GLN A 64 -23.80 -9.87 -2.52
C GLN A 64 -22.94 -9.52 -3.75
N ASP A 65 -21.74 -9.05 -3.48
CA ASP A 65 -20.80 -8.58 -4.49
C ASP A 65 -20.26 -9.72 -5.38
N THR A 66 -20.03 -9.43 -6.65
CA THR A 66 -19.32 -10.37 -7.54
C THR A 66 -17.87 -10.46 -7.07
N ILE A 67 -17.34 -11.69 -6.93
CA ILE A 67 -15.91 -11.83 -6.61
C ILE A 67 -15.09 -11.42 -7.84
N HIS A 68 -14.35 -10.33 -7.72
CA HIS A 68 -13.42 -9.86 -8.73
C HIS A 68 -12.07 -10.57 -8.55
N THR A 69 -11.71 -11.41 -9.52
CA THR A 69 -10.43 -12.12 -9.50
C THR A 69 -9.36 -11.31 -10.23
N ILE A 70 -8.29 -10.97 -9.52
CA ILE A 70 -7.12 -10.25 -10.03
C ILE A 70 -5.97 -11.24 -10.19
N GLN A 71 -5.45 -11.35 -11.40
CA GLN A 71 -4.24 -12.12 -11.69
C GLN A 71 -3.01 -11.26 -11.35
N VAL A 72 -2.10 -11.82 -10.56
CA VAL A 72 -0.93 -11.13 -10.02
C VAL A 72 0.34 -11.77 -10.57
N VAL A 73 1.30 -10.93 -10.96
CA VAL A 73 2.67 -11.33 -11.27
C VAL A 73 3.61 -10.68 -10.26
N PHE A 74 4.46 -11.48 -9.62
CA PHE A 74 5.55 -10.98 -8.78
C PHE A 74 6.82 -10.86 -9.59
N HIS A 75 7.37 -9.65 -9.66
CA HIS A 75 8.68 -9.39 -10.23
C HIS A 75 9.71 -9.24 -9.11
N ILE A 76 10.46 -10.31 -8.84
CA ILE A 76 11.54 -10.33 -7.87
C ILE A 76 12.82 -9.86 -8.56
N VAL A 77 13.20 -8.61 -8.31
CA VAL A 77 14.47 -8.06 -8.79
C VAL A 77 15.49 -8.15 -7.66
N TYR A 78 16.59 -8.87 -7.87
CA TYR A 78 17.52 -9.22 -6.79
C TYR A 78 18.99 -8.99 -7.18
N ASN A 79 19.79 -8.53 -6.22
CA ASN A 79 21.24 -8.35 -6.38
C ASN A 79 22.02 -9.45 -5.64
N THR A 80 21.57 -9.79 -4.44
CA THR A 80 22.11 -10.83 -3.58
C THR A 80 21.14 -12.01 -3.47
N ALA A 81 21.62 -13.16 -2.99
CA ALA A 81 20.77 -14.32 -2.75
C ALA A 81 19.67 -14.04 -1.72
N GLN A 82 19.93 -13.16 -0.75
CA GLN A 82 18.98 -12.76 0.28
C GLN A 82 17.81 -11.96 -0.29
N HIS A 83 18.03 -11.18 -1.35
CA HIS A 83 16.96 -10.44 -2.04
C HIS A 83 16.11 -11.36 -2.94
N ASN A 84 16.63 -12.55 -3.28
CA ASN A 84 15.92 -13.54 -4.09
C ASN A 84 14.94 -14.35 -3.22
N LEU A 85 13.85 -13.70 -2.79
CA LEU A 85 12.87 -14.23 -1.82
C LEU A 85 12.28 -15.58 -2.25
N SER A 86 12.03 -16.49 -1.31
CA SER A 86 11.44 -17.80 -1.62
C SER A 86 9.98 -17.70 -2.10
N ASP A 87 9.52 -18.73 -2.82
CA ASP A 87 8.12 -18.84 -3.25
C ASP A 87 7.16 -18.93 -2.05
N ASP A 88 7.61 -19.47 -0.91
CA ASP A 88 6.82 -19.52 0.33
C ASP A 88 6.49 -18.11 0.85
N LEU A 89 7.45 -17.17 0.80
CA LEU A 89 7.21 -15.79 1.19
C LEU A 89 6.22 -15.11 0.25
N ILE A 90 6.34 -15.35 -1.05
CA ILE A 90 5.41 -14.82 -2.07
C ILE A 90 3.99 -15.37 -1.83
N THR A 91 3.87 -16.67 -1.57
CA THR A 91 2.60 -17.33 -1.25
C THR A 91 2.01 -16.79 0.06
N SER A 92 2.85 -16.50 1.06
CA SER A 92 2.40 -15.89 2.30
C SER A 92 1.82 -14.49 2.07
N GLN A 93 2.41 -13.69 1.19
CA GLN A 93 1.90 -12.37 0.83
C GLN A 93 0.57 -12.48 0.06
N MET A 94 0.47 -13.45 -0.85
CA MET A 94 -0.78 -13.75 -1.58
C MET A 94 -1.91 -14.12 -0.60
N ARG A 95 -1.62 -14.91 0.43
CA ARG A 95 -2.57 -15.26 1.50
C ARG A 95 -3.01 -14.01 2.27
N VAL A 96 -2.07 -13.17 2.70
CA VAL A 96 -2.39 -11.92 3.44
C VAL A 96 -3.26 -10.98 2.60
N LEU A 97 -2.97 -10.81 1.31
CA LEU A 97 -3.81 -10.01 0.42
C LEU A 97 -5.25 -10.54 0.38
N ASN A 98 -5.41 -11.84 0.19
CA ASN A 98 -6.74 -12.45 0.17
C ASN A 98 -7.47 -12.32 1.50
N GLU A 99 -6.79 -12.52 2.62
CA GLU A 99 -7.38 -12.38 3.95
C GLU A 99 -7.85 -10.95 4.22
N CYS A 100 -7.01 -9.95 3.93
CA CYS A 100 -7.34 -8.55 4.15
C CYS A 100 -8.49 -8.08 3.24
N TYR A 101 -8.48 -8.46 1.96
CA TYR A 101 -9.50 -8.03 1.01
C TYR A 101 -10.83 -8.80 1.14
N THR A 102 -10.83 -9.95 1.81
CA THR A 102 -12.06 -10.67 2.15
C THR A 102 -12.47 -10.51 3.62
N ARG A 103 -11.73 -9.69 4.38
CA ARG A 103 -11.93 -9.47 5.81
C ARG A 103 -11.94 -10.78 6.63
N THR A 104 -11.15 -11.76 6.22
CA THR A 104 -10.93 -13.01 6.98
C THR A 104 -9.62 -13.00 7.75
N ASN A 105 -8.92 -11.86 7.78
CA ASN A 105 -7.69 -11.69 8.55
C ASN A 105 -7.95 -11.84 10.07
N PRO A 106 -7.09 -12.57 10.81
CA PRO A 106 -7.34 -12.89 12.22
C PRO A 106 -7.49 -11.68 13.15
N ASP A 107 -6.81 -10.58 12.85
CA ASP A 107 -6.81 -9.34 13.63
C ASP A 107 -8.07 -8.49 13.41
N THR A 108 -9.04 -8.94 12.61
CA THR A 108 -10.37 -8.33 12.53
C THR A 108 -11.05 -8.18 13.90
N ILE A 109 -10.75 -9.07 14.84
CA ILE A 109 -11.21 -8.99 16.25
C ILE A 109 -10.78 -7.70 16.96
N ASN A 110 -9.69 -7.07 16.51
CA ASN A 110 -9.14 -5.84 17.09
C ASN A 110 -9.83 -4.59 16.54
N THR A 111 -10.76 -4.73 15.57
CA THR A 111 -11.53 -3.61 15.04
C THR A 111 -12.40 -3.02 16.14
N ARG A 112 -12.19 -1.74 16.49
CA ARG A 112 -13.01 -1.02 17.48
C ARG A 112 -14.49 -1.06 17.10
N ASP A 113 -15.37 -1.18 18.10
CA ASP A 113 -16.81 -1.35 17.87
C ASP A 113 -17.43 -0.23 17.02
N ILE A 114 -17.00 1.02 17.20
CA ILE A 114 -17.47 2.17 16.42
C ILE A 114 -17.19 2.04 14.91
N PHE A 115 -16.19 1.25 14.51
CA PHE A 115 -15.82 1.04 13.11
C PHE A 115 -16.37 -0.27 12.53
N LYS A 116 -16.88 -1.19 13.36
CA LYS A 116 -17.45 -2.46 12.89
C LYS A 116 -18.58 -2.27 11.85
N PRO A 117 -19.51 -1.30 11.97
CA PRO A 117 -20.60 -1.12 11.01
C PRO A 117 -20.16 -0.72 9.59
N VAL A 118 -18.96 -0.15 9.44
CA VAL A 118 -18.43 0.30 8.13
C VAL A 118 -17.33 -0.61 7.60
N ALA A 119 -17.02 -1.69 8.30
CA ALA A 119 -15.98 -2.60 7.92
C ALA A 119 -16.52 -3.65 6.93
N GLY A 120 -15.84 -3.85 5.81
CA GLY A 120 -16.38 -4.65 4.70
C GLY A 120 -15.41 -5.67 4.13
N ASP A 121 -15.98 -6.66 3.46
CA ASP A 121 -15.33 -7.54 2.47
C ASP A 121 -15.34 -6.80 1.13
N ALA A 122 -14.18 -6.66 0.49
CA ALA A 122 -14.04 -5.95 -0.78
C ALA A 122 -14.48 -6.81 -1.99
N GLY A 123 -14.71 -8.11 -1.81
CA GLY A 123 -15.06 -9.04 -2.88
C GLY A 123 -13.93 -9.23 -3.89
N ILE A 124 -12.67 -9.05 -3.47
CA ILE A 124 -11.49 -9.19 -4.35
C ILE A 124 -10.72 -10.46 -3.99
N ARG A 125 -10.38 -11.24 -5.02
CA ARG A 125 -9.57 -12.46 -4.93
C ARG A 125 -8.32 -12.29 -5.75
N PHE A 126 -7.16 -12.45 -5.14
CA PHE A 126 -5.87 -12.46 -5.83
C PHE A 126 -5.45 -13.90 -6.12
N VAL A 127 -4.99 -14.13 -7.34
CA VAL A 127 -4.41 -15.40 -7.78
C VAL A 127 -3.14 -15.12 -8.57
N LEU A 128 -2.17 -16.04 -8.56
CA LEU A 128 -1.02 -15.93 -9.46
C LEU A 128 -1.49 -16.06 -10.90
N ALA A 129 -0.93 -15.24 -11.78
CA ALA A 129 -1.15 -15.39 -13.21
C ALA A 129 -0.66 -16.76 -13.68
N THR A 130 -1.44 -17.41 -14.54
CA THR A 130 -1.09 -18.72 -15.13
C THR A 130 -0.63 -18.61 -16.57
N GLN A 131 -0.83 -17.43 -17.19
CA GLN A 131 -0.39 -17.10 -18.54
C GLN A 131 0.37 -15.77 -18.54
N ASP A 132 1.45 -15.71 -19.33
CA ASP A 132 2.18 -14.47 -19.59
C ASP A 132 1.46 -13.63 -20.68
N PRO A 133 1.93 -12.40 -20.98
CA PRO A 133 1.33 -11.56 -22.02
C PRO A 133 1.33 -12.16 -23.43
N ASN A 134 2.16 -13.16 -23.71
CA ASN A 134 2.23 -13.87 -24.98
C ASN A 134 1.35 -15.15 -24.99
N GLY A 135 0.65 -15.45 -23.89
CA GLY A 135 -0.18 -16.63 -23.73
C GLY A 135 0.56 -17.90 -23.30
N ASN A 136 1.85 -17.81 -22.95
CA ASN A 136 2.60 -18.98 -22.49
C ASN A 136 2.31 -19.28 -21.01
N PRO A 137 2.36 -20.56 -20.58
CA PRO A 137 2.25 -20.92 -19.17
C PRO A 137 3.31 -20.24 -18.30
N THR A 138 2.91 -19.73 -17.14
CA THR A 138 3.81 -19.13 -16.14
C THR A 138 3.41 -19.52 -14.72
N SER A 139 4.34 -19.43 -13.78
CA SER A 139 4.06 -19.50 -12.35
C SER A 139 3.54 -18.17 -11.76
N GLY A 140 3.56 -17.09 -12.55
CA GLY A 140 3.27 -15.74 -12.07
C GLY A 140 4.40 -15.16 -11.20
N ILE A 141 5.58 -15.78 -11.19
CA ILE A 141 6.76 -15.32 -10.45
C ILE A 141 7.92 -15.20 -11.43
N VAL A 142 8.40 -13.97 -11.61
CA VAL A 142 9.53 -13.62 -12.49
C VAL A 142 10.70 -13.18 -11.61
N ARG A 143 11.89 -13.73 -11.86
CA ARG A 143 13.10 -13.42 -11.08
C ARG A 143 14.16 -12.84 -12.01
N VAL A 144 14.61 -11.61 -11.73
CA VAL A 144 15.60 -10.90 -12.54
C VAL A 144 16.76 -10.45 -11.66
N GLN A 145 17.97 -10.92 -11.98
CA GLN A 145 19.15 -10.45 -11.27
C GLN A 145 19.56 -9.05 -11.77
N THR A 146 19.98 -8.17 -10.86
CA THR A 146 20.49 -6.83 -11.16
C THR A 146 21.86 -6.58 -10.54
N ALA A 147 22.64 -5.68 -11.15
CA ALA A 147 23.87 -5.15 -10.56
C ALA A 147 23.61 -4.00 -9.57
N LEU A 148 22.40 -3.42 -9.59
CA LEU A 148 22.02 -2.34 -8.66
C LEU A 148 21.94 -2.88 -7.23
N THR A 149 22.60 -2.20 -6.30
CA THR A 149 22.63 -2.59 -4.89
C THR A 149 21.45 -2.02 -4.09
N ALA A 150 20.74 -1.03 -4.63
CA ALA A 150 19.55 -0.41 -4.04
C ALA A 150 18.56 0.03 -5.13
N PHE A 151 17.30 0.15 -4.73
CA PHE A 151 16.22 0.77 -5.51
C PHE A 151 15.70 1.94 -4.68
N GLY A 152 15.65 3.14 -5.26
CA GLY A 152 15.34 4.37 -4.55
C GLY A 152 16.27 5.49 -4.95
#